data_AF-A0A2T5JDZ6-F1
#
_entry.id   AF-A0A2T5JDZ6-F1
#
_cell.length_a   1.000
_cell.length_b   1.000
_cell.length_c   1.000
_cell.angle_alpha   90.00
_cell.angle_beta   90.00
_cell.angle_gamma   90.00
#
_symmetry.space_group_name_H-M   'P 1'
#
loop_
_entity.id
_entity.type
_entity.pdbx_description
1 polymer ?
#
loop_
_entity_poly.entity_id
_entity_poly.type
_entity_poly.pdbx_seq_one_letter_code
_entity_poly.pdbx_strand_id
1 'polypeptide(L)'
;MFLCLIVACLHLTASAQFFRFKKRPVLPQLPSAVEARPQQFFVFKLPQGKLMRYQVPRSDFDLEANQYAVMKLAQHNMRFHVYAEASYNFNELARLFVLQNRLSEAKWYFLQSSLISRQQNNYRLTFSNLCQLGILKSEIGDFVLGQQDLLEARDMAAAKGWLIGVIEAEQKLSQIRQKRMASLRSDLRYAETASID
;
A
#
# COMPACT_ATOMS: atom_id res chain seq x y z
N MET A 1 5.04 -45.50 18.78
CA MET A 1 5.91 -44.46 18.17
C MET A 1 6.86 -45.07 17.11
N PHE A 2 6.39 -46.02 16.29
CA PHE A 2 7.19 -46.65 15.22
C PHE A 2 6.49 -46.67 13.85
N LEU A 3 5.23 -46.23 13.77
CA LEU A 3 4.43 -46.27 12.54
C LEU A 3 4.66 -45.05 11.62
N CYS A 4 5.07 -43.89 12.17
CA CYS A 4 5.27 -42.67 11.40
C CYS A 4 6.57 -42.66 10.57
N LEU A 5 7.52 -43.56 10.87
CA LEU A 5 8.81 -43.62 10.17
C LEU A 5 8.72 -44.38 8.84
N ILE A 6 7.74 -45.27 8.68
CA ILE A 6 7.57 -46.09 7.47
C ILE A 6 6.87 -45.30 6.35
N VAL A 7 6.00 -44.35 6.69
CA VAL A 7 5.26 -43.53 5.70
C VAL A 7 6.17 -42.44 5.07
N ALA A 8 7.26 -42.06 5.72
CA ALA A 8 8.21 -41.07 5.19
C ALA A 8 9.15 -41.62 4.09
N CYS A 9 9.26 -42.95 3.95
CA CYS A 9 10.21 -43.58 3.02
C CYS A 9 9.64 -43.89 1.62
N LEU A 10 8.33 -43.66 1.38
CA LEU A 10 7.68 -44.03 0.12
C LEU A 10 7.49 -42.87 -0.89
N HIS A 11 8.05 -41.69 -0.64
CA HIS A 11 7.92 -40.51 -1.53
C HIS A 11 9.22 -40.01 -2.18
N LEU A 12 10.26 -40.84 -2.24
CA LEU A 12 11.52 -40.52 -2.95
C LEU A 12 11.60 -41.21 -4.32
N THR A 13 10.66 -40.92 -5.21
CA THR A 13 10.84 -41.12 -6.65
C THR A 13 11.40 -39.83 -7.26
N ALA A 14 12.72 -39.69 -7.14
CA ALA A 14 13.49 -38.69 -7.85
C ALA A 14 13.54 -39.05 -9.34
N SER A 15 12.65 -38.48 -10.14
CA SER A 15 12.79 -38.50 -11.61
C SER A 15 13.84 -37.47 -12.01
N ALA A 16 15.10 -37.89 -12.05
CA ALA A 16 16.19 -37.15 -12.67
C ALA A 16 16.00 -37.14 -14.21
N GLN A 17 15.09 -36.29 -14.70
CA GLN A 17 14.95 -36.02 -16.13
C GLN A 17 16.03 -35.03 -16.59
N PHE A 18 17.16 -35.62 -16.98
CA PHE A 18 18.06 -35.18 -18.04
C PHE A 18 17.97 -33.70 -18.47
N PHE A 19 18.88 -32.88 -17.94
CA PHE A 19 19.30 -31.64 -18.58
C PHE A 19 19.96 -31.97 -19.93
N ARG A 20 19.16 -31.94 -21.01
CA ARG A 20 19.69 -31.88 -22.38
C ARG A 20 19.92 -30.41 -22.73
N PHE A 21 21.17 -29.98 -22.66
CA PHE A 21 21.60 -28.71 -23.28
C PHE A 21 21.35 -28.79 -24.79
N LYS A 22 20.23 -28.22 -25.25
CA LYS A 22 20.02 -27.95 -26.68
C LYS A 22 21.06 -26.90 -27.11
N LYS A 23 22.02 -27.30 -27.94
CA LYS A 23 22.96 -26.39 -28.59
C LYS A 23 22.15 -25.37 -29.38
N ARG A 24 22.29 -24.08 -29.05
CA ARG A 24 21.67 -23.00 -29.82
C ARG A 24 22.33 -22.96 -31.21
N PRO A 25 21.57 -22.89 -32.31
CA PRO A 25 22.15 -22.67 -33.63
C PRO A 25 22.85 -21.31 -33.65
N VAL A 26 24.12 -21.30 -34.03
CA VAL A 26 24.89 -20.08 -34.24
C VAL A 26 24.31 -19.40 -35.49
N LEU A 27 23.80 -18.18 -35.32
CA LEU A 27 23.31 -17.38 -36.43
C LEU A 27 24.50 -16.97 -37.33
N PRO A 28 24.36 -17.04 -38.67
CA PRO A 28 25.39 -16.54 -39.57
C PRO A 28 25.59 -15.04 -39.32
N GLN A 29 26.85 -14.61 -39.27
CA GLN A 29 27.19 -13.21 -39.12
C GLN A 29 26.66 -12.43 -40.33
N LEU A 30 25.78 -11.45 -40.07
CA LEU A 30 25.34 -10.51 -41.09
C LEU A 30 26.57 -9.77 -41.64
N PRO A 31 26.66 -9.53 -42.96
CA PRO A 31 27.72 -8.70 -43.50
C PRO A 31 27.66 -7.33 -42.82
N SER A 32 28.80 -6.85 -42.31
CA SER A 32 28.92 -5.51 -41.75
C SER A 32 28.34 -4.51 -42.73
N ALA A 33 27.34 -3.75 -42.26
CA ALA A 33 26.71 -2.70 -43.04
C ALA A 33 27.80 -1.77 -43.56
N VAL A 34 27.92 -1.69 -44.88
CA VAL A 34 28.73 -0.67 -45.57
C VAL A 34 28.28 0.68 -45.02
N GLU A 35 29.25 1.48 -44.55
CA GLU A 35 29.05 2.80 -43.99
C GLU A 35 28.45 3.75 -45.04
N ALA A 36 27.13 3.66 -45.22
CA ALA A 36 26.37 4.66 -45.95
C ALA A 36 26.28 5.89 -45.06
N ARG A 37 26.96 6.97 -45.47
CA ARG A 37 26.88 8.29 -44.85
C ARG A 37 25.41 8.63 -44.57
N PRO A 38 25.04 8.97 -43.32
CA PRO A 38 23.66 9.33 -43.02
C PRO A 38 23.33 10.62 -43.78
N GLN A 39 22.45 10.51 -44.78
CA GLN A 39 21.77 11.68 -45.31
C GLN A 39 20.99 12.30 -44.14
N GLN A 40 21.28 13.55 -43.84
CA GLN A 40 20.62 14.30 -42.78
C GLN A 40 19.13 14.43 -43.15
N PHE A 41 18.30 13.56 -42.59
CA PHE A 41 16.86 13.72 -42.66
C PHE A 41 16.48 14.97 -41.89
N PHE A 42 15.84 15.92 -42.57
CA PHE A 42 15.23 17.08 -41.92
C PHE A 42 14.20 16.59 -40.90
N VAL A 43 14.52 16.73 -39.62
CA VAL A 43 13.62 16.41 -38.52
C VAL A 43 12.54 17.48 -38.49
N PHE A 44 11.38 17.19 -39.07
CA PHE A 44 10.18 17.99 -38.83
C PHE A 44 9.82 17.89 -37.35
N LYS A 45 10.00 18.99 -36.62
CA LYS A 45 9.51 19.13 -35.24
C LYS A 45 7.98 19.15 -35.29
N LEU A 46 7.35 18.01 -35.05
CA LEU A 46 5.91 17.94 -34.80
C LEU A 46 5.57 18.86 -33.61
N PRO A 47 4.55 19.72 -33.72
CA PRO A 47 4.11 20.53 -32.59
C PRO A 47 3.68 19.58 -31.47
N GLN A 48 4.31 19.73 -30.30
CA GLN A 48 4.00 18.94 -29.12
C GLN A 48 2.61 19.35 -28.61
N GLY A 49 1.57 18.78 -29.22
CA GLY A 49 0.21 18.85 -28.73
C GLY A 49 0.18 18.31 -27.30
N LYS A 50 -0.38 19.09 -26.38
CA LYS A 50 -0.54 18.70 -24.98
C LYS A 50 -1.47 17.49 -24.92
N LEU A 51 -0.91 16.28 -24.90
CA LEU A 51 -1.69 15.05 -24.78
C LEU A 51 -2.45 15.11 -23.46
N MET A 52 -3.77 15.28 -23.55
CA MET A 52 -4.66 15.14 -22.41
C MET A 52 -4.56 13.70 -21.94
N ARG A 53 -3.94 13.50 -20.77
CA ARG A 53 -3.79 12.19 -20.16
C ARG A 53 -5.15 11.73 -19.67
N TYR A 54 -5.87 10.98 -20.49
CA TYR A 54 -7.13 10.34 -20.09
C TYR A 54 -6.83 9.36 -18.96
N GLN A 55 -7.36 9.63 -17.77
CA GLN A 55 -7.28 8.72 -16.64
C GLN A 55 -8.41 7.71 -16.80
N VAL A 56 -8.07 6.47 -17.16
CA VAL A 56 -9.04 5.38 -17.17
C VAL A 56 -9.56 5.21 -15.73
N PRO A 57 -10.89 5.29 -15.50
CA PRO A 57 -11.44 5.05 -14.18
C PRO A 57 -11.07 3.62 -13.75
N ARG A 58 -10.49 3.48 -12.55
CA ARG A 58 -10.11 2.17 -12.02
C ARG A 58 -11.37 1.34 -11.84
N SER A 59 -11.44 0.17 -12.48
CA SER A 59 -12.53 -0.75 -12.24
C SER A 59 -12.37 -1.44 -10.89
N ASP A 60 -13.47 -1.91 -10.30
CA ASP A 60 -13.41 -2.69 -9.06
C ASP A 60 -12.58 -3.96 -9.22
N PHE A 61 -12.64 -4.58 -10.40
CA PHE A 61 -11.79 -5.71 -10.78
C PHE A 61 -10.30 -5.37 -10.70
N ASP A 62 -9.89 -4.21 -11.20
CA ASP A 62 -8.49 -3.77 -11.11
C ASP A 62 -8.06 -3.58 -9.65
N LEU A 63 -8.95 -3.08 -8.79
CA LEU A 63 -8.66 -2.92 -7.36
C LEU A 63 -8.49 -4.27 -6.67
N GLU A 64 -9.37 -5.23 -6.92
CA GLU A 64 -9.26 -6.58 -6.36
C GLU A 64 -8.00 -7.31 -6.82
N ALA A 65 -7.66 -7.24 -8.11
CA ALA A 65 -6.43 -7.80 -8.65
C ALA A 65 -5.19 -7.19 -7.97
N ASN A 66 -5.19 -5.88 -7.76
CA ASN A 66 -4.11 -5.18 -7.05
C ASN A 66 -4.04 -5.62 -5.57
N GLN A 67 -5.18 -5.72 -4.89
CA GLN A 67 -5.21 -6.19 -3.50
C GLN A 67 -4.64 -7.60 -3.37
N TYR A 68 -5.04 -8.51 -4.27
CA TYR A 68 -4.51 -9.87 -4.29
C TYR A 68 -3.00 -9.90 -4.50
N ALA A 69 -2.49 -9.11 -5.45
CA ALA A 69 -1.06 -9.02 -5.73
C ALA A 69 -0.26 -8.49 -4.53
N VAL A 70 -0.72 -7.37 -3.94
CA VAL A 70 -0.07 -6.74 -2.78
C VAL A 70 -0.13 -7.65 -1.55
N MET A 71 -1.26 -8.32 -1.31
CA MET A 71 -1.40 -9.30 -0.22
C MET A 71 -0.40 -10.44 -0.38
N LYS A 72 -0.30 -11.02 -1.58
CA LYS A 72 0.64 -12.11 -1.85
C LYS A 72 2.09 -11.68 -1.63
N LEU A 73 2.44 -10.44 -2.00
CA LEU A 73 3.76 -9.88 -1.76
C LEU A 73 4.01 -9.64 -0.26
N ALA A 74 3.02 -9.11 0.47
CA ALA A 74 3.11 -8.94 1.92
C ALA A 74 3.36 -10.28 2.63
N GLN A 75 2.61 -11.32 2.28
CA GLN A 75 2.77 -12.66 2.84
C GLN A 75 4.13 -13.27 2.50
N HIS A 76 4.59 -13.10 1.25
CA HIS A 76 5.93 -13.53 0.85
C HIS A 76 7.01 -12.84 1.70
N ASN A 77 6.96 -11.52 1.81
CA ASN A 77 7.93 -10.76 2.60
C ASN A 77 7.89 -11.13 4.09
N MET A 78 6.70 -11.34 4.66
CA MET A 78 6.55 -11.83 6.04
C MET A 78 7.19 -13.21 6.23
N ARG A 79 6.98 -14.13 5.28
CA ARG A 79 7.54 -15.48 5.32
C ARG A 79 9.07 -15.49 5.24
N PHE A 80 9.64 -14.57 4.47
CA PHE A 80 11.10 -14.46 4.29
C PHE A 80 11.75 -13.40 5.19
N HIS A 81 11.04 -12.95 6.24
CA HIS A 81 11.53 -12.00 7.23
C HIS A 81 11.98 -10.64 6.65
N VAL A 82 11.46 -10.26 5.48
CA VAL A 82 11.69 -8.96 4.84
C VAL A 82 10.66 -7.96 5.38
N TYR A 83 10.79 -7.64 6.66
CA TYR A 83 9.78 -6.89 7.41
C TYR A 83 9.63 -5.43 6.97
N ALA A 84 10.73 -4.79 6.55
CA ALA A 84 10.68 -3.43 6.02
C ALA A 84 9.73 -3.35 4.82
N GLU A 85 9.93 -4.18 3.80
CA GLU A 85 9.05 -4.23 2.62
C GLU A 85 7.63 -4.71 2.96
N ALA A 86 7.49 -5.69 3.86
CA ALA A 86 6.18 -6.15 4.31
C ALA A 86 5.36 -5.00 4.93
N SER A 87 5.99 -4.11 5.71
CA SER A 87 5.30 -2.97 6.32
C SER A 87 4.74 -1.99 5.27
N TYR A 88 5.46 -1.74 4.17
CA TYR A 88 4.96 -0.94 3.06
C TYR A 88 3.83 -1.62 2.31
N ASN A 89 3.92 -2.92 2.06
CA ASN A 89 2.85 -3.67 1.40
C ASN A 89 1.55 -3.65 2.21
N PHE A 90 1.63 -3.78 3.54
CA PHE A 90 0.44 -3.63 4.39
C PHE A 90 -0.12 -2.21 4.39
N ASN A 91 0.73 -1.18 4.33
CA ASN A 91 0.28 0.20 4.18
C ASN A 91 -0.43 0.42 2.84
N GLU A 92 0.11 -0.11 1.75
CA GLU A 92 -0.49 -0.04 0.42
C GLU A 92 -1.84 -0.76 0.39
N LEU A 93 -1.89 -1.98 0.94
CA LEU A 93 -3.11 -2.75 1.04
C LEU A 93 -4.19 -2.00 1.84
N ALA A 94 -3.82 -1.36 2.95
CA ALA A 94 -4.73 -0.51 3.71
C ALA A 94 -5.30 0.63 2.86
N ARG A 95 -4.47 1.31 2.06
CA ARG A 95 -4.93 2.38 1.14
C ARG A 95 -5.89 1.86 0.09
N LEU A 96 -5.66 0.67 -0.47
CA LEU A 96 -6.58 0.04 -1.41
C LEU A 96 -7.95 -0.23 -0.76
N PHE A 97 -7.99 -0.64 0.51
CA PHE A 97 -9.24 -0.82 1.24
C PHE A 97 -9.95 0.50 1.57
N VAL A 98 -9.20 1.58 1.85
CA VAL A 98 -9.78 2.93 1.97
C VAL A 98 -10.46 3.36 0.67
N LEU A 99 -9.83 3.10 -0.48
CA LEU A 99 -10.42 3.43 -1.79
C LEU A 99 -11.73 2.68 -2.06
N GLN A 100 -11.88 1.47 -1.51
CA GLN A 100 -13.11 0.67 -1.59
C GLN A 100 -14.10 0.96 -0.46
N ASN A 101 -13.86 1.96 0.39
CA ASN A 101 -14.68 2.27 1.57
C ASN A 101 -14.79 1.11 2.60
N ARG A 102 -13.84 0.16 2.59
CA ARG A 102 -13.78 -0.98 3.52
C ARG A 102 -12.94 -0.61 4.75
N LEU A 103 -13.47 0.31 5.55
CA LEU A 103 -12.71 1.02 6.60
C LEU A 103 -12.21 0.09 7.73
N SER A 104 -12.97 -0.93 8.11
CA SER A 104 -12.58 -1.87 9.17
C SER A 104 -11.34 -2.69 8.80
N GLU A 105 -11.23 -3.10 7.54
CA GLU A 105 -10.09 -3.85 7.03
C GLU A 105 -8.89 -2.94 6.85
N ALA A 106 -9.09 -1.75 6.30
CA ALA A 106 -8.04 -0.73 6.21
C ALA A 106 -7.42 -0.45 7.59
N LYS A 107 -8.25 -0.36 8.64
CA LYS A 107 -7.80 -0.17 10.04
C LYS A 107 -6.89 -1.31 10.48
N TRP A 108 -7.28 -2.55 10.22
CA TRP A 108 -6.48 -3.72 10.57
C TRP A 108 -5.11 -3.70 9.87
N TYR A 109 -5.06 -3.40 8.57
CA TYR A 109 -3.81 -3.37 7.82
C TYR A 109 -2.89 -2.19 8.19
N PHE A 110 -3.44 -1.02 8.48
CA PHE A 110 -2.64 0.09 9.00
C PHE A 110 -2.04 -0.23 10.38
N LEU A 111 -2.79 -0.89 11.27
CA LEU A 111 -2.28 -1.35 12.56
C LEU A 111 -1.13 -2.36 12.37
N GLN A 112 -1.31 -3.34 11.48
CA GLN A 112 -0.28 -4.32 11.16
C GLN A 112 0.98 -3.65 10.60
N SER A 113 0.82 -2.72 9.65
CA SER A 113 1.92 -1.94 9.08
C SER A 113 2.64 -1.13 10.17
N SER A 114 1.90 -0.47 11.07
CA SER A 114 2.44 0.34 12.16
C SER A 114 3.24 -0.49 13.17
N LEU A 115 2.74 -1.69 13.52
CA LEU A 115 3.43 -2.61 14.41
C LEU A 115 4.79 -3.02 13.83
N ILE A 116 4.81 -3.41 12.56
CA ILE A 116 6.05 -3.83 11.90
C ILE A 116 6.99 -2.63 11.72
N SER A 117 6.48 -1.47 11.30
CA SER A 117 7.32 -0.28 11.10
C SER A 117 7.97 0.20 12.40
N ARG A 118 7.29 0.07 13.55
CA ARG A 118 7.88 0.32 14.87
C ARG A 118 9.02 -0.64 15.19
N GLN A 119 8.82 -1.94 14.97
CA GLN A 119 9.86 -2.95 15.17
C GLN A 119 11.10 -2.67 14.31
N GLN A 120 10.90 -2.14 13.10
CA GLN A 120 11.97 -1.76 12.18
C GLN A 120 12.53 -0.35 12.41
N ASN A 121 12.08 0.37 13.44
CA ASN A 121 12.43 1.77 13.69
C ASN A 121 12.17 2.71 12.49
N ASN A 122 11.23 2.36 11.61
CA ASN A 122 10.81 3.19 10.49
C ASN A 122 9.80 4.23 10.96
N TYR A 123 10.32 5.30 11.56
CA TYR A 123 9.52 6.38 12.13
C TYR A 123 8.67 7.11 11.07
N ARG A 124 9.15 7.23 9.83
CA ARG A 124 8.41 7.94 8.76
C ARG A 124 7.15 7.18 8.38
N LEU A 125 7.26 5.87 8.18
CA LEU A 125 6.11 5.03 7.89
C LEU A 125 5.17 4.95 9.10
N THR A 126 5.71 4.83 10.31
CA THR A 126 4.91 4.81 11.54
C THR A 126 4.09 6.09 11.71
N PHE A 127 4.71 7.26 11.52
CA PHE A 127 4.02 8.55 11.51
C PHE A 127 2.91 8.59 10.46
N SER A 128 3.20 8.19 9.22
CA SER A 128 2.20 8.14 8.15
C SER A 128 1.02 7.23 8.51
N ASN A 129 1.29 6.04 9.07
CA ASN A 129 0.28 5.10 9.52
C ASN A 129 -0.61 5.69 10.63
N LEU A 130 -0.01 6.35 11.63
CA LEU A 130 -0.75 7.00 12.71
C LEU A 130 -1.66 8.13 12.19
N CYS A 131 -1.14 8.96 11.27
CA CYS A 131 -1.92 9.99 10.60
C CYS A 131 -3.13 9.42 9.85
N GLN A 132 -2.95 8.30 9.14
CA GLN A 132 -4.04 7.65 8.40
C GLN A 132 -5.03 6.95 9.35
N LEU A 133 -4.55 6.27 10.39
CA LEU A 133 -5.41 5.66 11.41
C LEU A 133 -6.26 6.69 12.14
N GLY A 134 -5.68 7.84 12.48
CA GLY A 134 -6.39 8.94 13.14
C GLY A 134 -7.62 9.40 12.34
N ILE A 135 -7.41 9.65 11.04
CA ILE A 135 -8.50 10.03 10.13
C ILE A 135 -9.48 8.88 9.95
N LEU A 136 -9.00 7.67 9.66
CA LEU A 136 -9.85 6.51 9.42
C LEU A 136 -10.76 6.19 10.61
N LYS A 137 -10.23 6.21 11.83
CA LYS A 137 -11.01 6.01 13.06
C LYS A 137 -12.05 7.10 13.22
N SER A 138 -11.75 8.36 12.86
CA SER A 138 -12.75 9.43 12.89
C SER A 138 -13.88 9.23 11.87
N GLU A 139 -13.60 8.65 10.70
CA GLU A 139 -14.63 8.29 9.71
C GLU A 139 -15.54 7.17 10.21
N ILE A 140 -15.01 6.26 11.03
CA ILE A 140 -15.78 5.17 11.66
C ILE A 140 -16.63 5.70 12.85
N GLY A 141 -16.34 6.89 13.36
CA GLY A 141 -16.97 7.48 14.55
C GLY A 141 -16.16 7.32 15.84
N ASP A 142 -15.01 6.63 15.80
CA ASP A 142 -14.07 6.45 16.91
C ASP A 142 -13.21 7.71 17.13
N PHE A 143 -13.83 8.87 17.37
CA PHE A 143 -13.13 10.17 17.45
C PHE A 143 -12.02 10.21 18.52
N VAL A 144 -12.24 9.59 19.69
CA VAL A 144 -11.27 9.59 20.79
C VAL A 144 -10.01 8.82 20.43
N LEU A 145 -10.19 7.60 19.89
CA LEU A 145 -9.06 6.78 19.45
C LEU A 145 -8.32 7.41 18.27
N GLY A 146 -9.05 8.08 17.36
CA GLY A 146 -8.44 8.81 16.26
C GLY A 146 -7.60 10.00 16.74
N GLN A 147 -8.05 10.72 17.77
CA GLN A 147 -7.27 11.80 18.39
C GLN A 147 -6.01 11.27 19.08
N GLN A 148 -6.09 10.12 19.75
CA GLN A 148 -4.94 9.51 20.40
C GLN A 148 -3.83 9.17 19.39
N ASP A 149 -4.17 8.54 18.26
CA ASP A 149 -3.18 8.22 17.23
C ASP A 149 -2.52 9.48 16.66
N LEU A 150 -3.27 10.56 16.45
CA LEU A 150 -2.71 11.82 15.94
C LEU A 150 -1.85 12.57 16.96
N LEU A 151 -2.20 12.50 18.25
CA LEU A 151 -1.36 13.05 19.31
C LEU A 151 -0.02 12.29 19.36
N GLU A 152 -0.06 10.96 19.26
CA GLU A 152 1.15 10.17 19.17
C GLU A 152 1.98 10.52 17.92
N ALA A 153 1.33 10.70 16.75
CA ALA A 153 1.99 11.12 15.53
C ALA A 153 2.68 12.48 15.69
N ARG A 154 1.99 13.45 16.30
CA ARG A 154 2.52 14.78 16.60
C ARG A 154 3.74 14.69 17.52
N ASP A 155 3.64 13.95 18.61
CA ASP A 155 4.71 13.82 19.60
C ASP A 155 5.93 13.11 18.99
N MET A 156 5.72 12.12 18.14
CA MET A 156 6.78 11.47 17.35
C MET A 156 7.45 12.46 16.40
N ALA A 157 6.68 13.26 15.67
CA ALA A 157 7.22 14.28 14.77
C ALA A 157 8.03 15.33 15.54
N ALA A 158 7.53 15.80 16.68
CA ALA A 158 8.24 16.75 17.54
C ALA A 158 9.56 16.16 18.06
N ALA A 159 9.55 14.92 18.57
CA ALA A 159 10.74 14.23 19.06
C ALA A 159 11.81 14.01 17.97
N LYS A 160 11.41 13.91 16.69
CA LYS A 160 12.32 13.77 15.55
C LYS A 160 12.68 15.10 14.87
N GLY A 161 12.15 16.24 15.34
CA GLY A 161 12.38 17.55 14.74
C GLY A 161 11.66 17.78 13.40
N TRP A 162 10.60 17.02 13.11
CA TRP A 162 9.83 17.12 11.87
C TRP A 162 8.74 18.19 11.97
N LEU A 163 9.12 19.46 11.84
CA LEU A 163 8.20 20.60 11.94
C LEU A 163 6.97 20.47 11.02
N ILE A 164 7.18 20.04 9.77
CA ILE A 164 6.08 19.82 8.81
C ILE A 164 5.12 18.73 9.30
N GLY A 165 5.66 17.67 9.92
CA GLY A 165 4.85 16.58 10.46
C GLY A 165 4.03 16.99 11.69
N VAL A 166 4.57 17.87 12.54
CA VAL A 166 3.81 18.46 13.67
C VAL A 166 2.62 19.25 13.15
N ILE A 167 2.84 20.14 12.18
CA ILE A 167 1.78 20.95 11.56
C ILE A 167 0.72 20.05 10.89
N GLU A 168 1.15 19.02 10.16
CA GLU A 168 0.23 18.07 9.54
C GLU A 168 -0.67 17.37 10.57
N ALA A 169 -0.08 16.87 11.67
CA ALA A 169 -0.83 16.19 12.72
C ALA A 169 -1.82 17.15 13.42
N GLU A 170 -1.43 18.40 13.67
CA GLU A 170 -2.29 19.42 14.27
C GLU A 170 -3.47 19.82 13.36
N GLN A 171 -3.23 19.95 12.06
CA GLN A 171 -4.29 20.20 11.08
C GLN A 171 -5.32 19.07 11.11
N LYS A 172 -4.86 17.81 11.10
CA LYS A 172 -5.75 16.64 11.19
C LYS A 172 -6.51 16.59 12.51
N LEU A 173 -5.87 16.95 13.63
CA LEU A 173 -6.53 17.05 14.94
C LEU A 173 -7.66 18.09 14.93
N SER A 174 -7.42 19.25 14.31
CA SER A 174 -8.44 20.29 14.15
C SER A 174 -9.62 19.79 13.30
N GLN A 175 -9.35 19.10 12.19
CA GLN A 175 -10.38 18.49 11.34
C GLN A 175 -11.26 17.50 12.11
N ILE A 176 -10.65 16.61 12.91
CA ILE A 176 -11.40 15.65 13.73
C ILE A 176 -12.29 16.37 14.76
N ARG A 177 -11.79 17.43 15.41
CA ARG A 177 -12.59 18.22 16.36
C ARG A 177 -13.81 18.85 15.69
N GLN A 178 -13.61 19.45 14.51
CA GLN A 178 -14.72 20.04 13.74
C GLN A 178 -15.75 18.99 13.31
N LYS A 179 -15.30 17.84 12.79
CA LYS A 179 -16.18 16.73 12.42
C LYS A 179 -17.00 16.22 13.61
N ARG A 180 -16.36 16.04 14.77
CA ARG A 180 -17.06 15.62 16.00
C ARG A 180 -18.12 16.63 16.44
N MET A 181 -17.85 17.93 16.34
CA MET A 181 -18.85 18.95 16.65
C MET A 181 -20.02 18.92 15.66
N ALA A 182 -19.74 18.68 14.37
CA ALA A 182 -20.78 18.56 13.36
C ALA A 182 -21.68 17.34 13.59
N SER A 183 -21.12 16.17 13.94
CA SER A 183 -21.92 14.98 14.27
C SER A 183 -22.79 15.18 15.52
N LEU A 184 -22.28 15.84 16.56
CA LEU A 184 -23.08 16.11 17.75
C LEU A 184 -24.27 17.03 17.46
N ARG A 185 -24.10 18.03 16.57
CA ARG A 185 -25.18 18.92 16.16
C ARG A 185 -26.26 18.18 15.37
N SER A 186 -25.91 17.21 14.53
CA SER A 186 -26.91 16.40 13.84
C SER A 186 -27.70 15.54 14.82
N ASP A 187 -27.03 14.91 15.79
CA ASP A 187 -27.68 14.03 16.77
C ASP A 187 -28.70 14.78 17.64
N LEU A 188 -28.35 16.00 18.10
CA LEU A 188 -29.24 16.87 18.86
C LEU A 188 -30.49 17.27 18.05
N ARG A 189 -30.31 17.61 16.76
CA ARG A 189 -31.42 17.99 15.88
C ARG A 189 -32.42 16.84 15.69
N TYR A 190 -31.94 15.60 15.57
CA TYR A 190 -32.83 14.43 15.46
C TYR A 190 -33.58 14.15 16.77
N ALA A 191 -32.92 14.32 17.92
CA ALA A 191 -33.54 14.14 19.23
C ALA A 191 -34.68 15.16 19.48
N GLU A 192 -34.50 16.41 19.06
CA GLU A 192 -35.54 17.45 19.17
C GLU A 192 -36.77 17.09 18.31
N THR A 193 -36.58 16.66 17.06
CA THR A 193 -37.70 16.29 16.18
C THR A 193 -38.47 15.05 16.65
N ALA A 194 -37.79 14.07 17.26
CA ALA A 194 -38.44 12.86 17.77
C ALA A 194 -39.26 13.10 19.05
N SER A 195 -39.11 14.25 19.71
CA SER A 195 -39.83 14.61 20.94
C SER A 195 -41.11 15.42 20.72
N ILE A 196 -41.44 15.74 19.47
CA ILE A 196 -42.56 16.61 19.08
C ILE A 196 -43.79 15.78 18.59
N ASP A 197 -43.64 14.47 18.43
CA ASP A 197 -44.73 13.51 18.15
C ASP A 197 -45.22 12.81 19.44
#